data_AF-A0A7S3L8I8-F1
#
_entry.id   AF-A0A7S3L8I8-F1
#
_cell.length_a   1.000
_cell.length_b   1.000
_cell.length_c   1.000
_cell.angle_alpha   90.00
_cell.angle_beta   90.00
_cell.angle_gamma   90.00
#
_symmetry.space_group_name_H-M   'P 1'
#
loop_
_entity.id
_entity.type
_entity.pdbx_description
1 polymer ?
#
loop_
_entity_poly.entity_id
_entity_poly.type
_entity_poly.pdbx_seq_one_letter_code
_entity_poly.pdbx_strand_id
1 'polypeptide(L)'
;FEFGVELDEITSEREEAERGANLTEAQLAQYSTNVIYKIDVPANRYDLLCIEGLSRGFKIFLGDMESPTYTVAGTPTMTMTVRKTNTDKIRPFVVCAVLRDMTFDQARYASFIDLQDQLHRNLCRQRTLVAIGTHDLDAIAPPFFYDARAPDQISFVPLTPSDREFKAGDLLNFYETDESVKHLKPYVPIIKNSPIYPVVLDSQETVLSLPPIINGDKSKIT
;
A
#
# COMPACT_ATOMS: atom_id res chain seq x y z
N PHE A 1 -3.79 29.98 5.70
CA PHE A 1 -3.11 29.50 6.92
C PHE A 1 -4.05 28.99 8.01
N GLU A 2 -5.31 29.42 8.12
CA GLU A 2 -6.17 29.05 9.27
C GLU A 2 -6.45 27.53 9.42
N PHE A 3 -6.53 26.78 8.31
CA PHE A 3 -6.69 25.31 8.36
C PHE A 3 -5.37 24.56 8.62
N GLY A 4 -4.22 25.23 8.48
CA GLY A 4 -2.90 24.63 8.68
C GLY A 4 -2.36 23.81 7.50
N VAL A 5 -2.76 24.13 6.26
CA VAL A 5 -2.15 23.59 5.04
C VAL A 5 -1.63 24.74 4.17
N GLU A 6 -0.59 24.44 3.39
CA GLU A 6 0.10 25.41 2.55
C GLU A 6 0.08 24.95 1.09
N LEU A 7 -0.17 25.89 0.17
CA LEU A 7 -0.02 25.61 -1.25
C LEU A 7 1.45 25.83 -1.61
N ASP A 8 2.14 24.74 -1.95
CA ASP A 8 3.56 24.76 -2.31
C ASP A 8 3.73 25.20 -3.77
N GLU A 9 3.05 24.52 -4.69
CA GLU A 9 3.19 24.76 -6.12
C GLU A 9 1.89 24.47 -6.89
N ILE A 10 1.68 25.19 -7.98
CA ILE A 10 0.69 24.86 -9.01
C ILE A 10 1.47 24.50 -10.28
N THR A 11 1.24 23.32 -10.82
CA THR A 11 1.94 22.83 -12.02
C THR A 11 1.05 21.93 -12.88
N SER A 12 1.61 21.27 -13.90
CA SER A 12 0.98 20.20 -14.68
C SER A 12 2.02 19.16 -15.05
N GLU A 13 1.61 17.93 -15.39
CA GLU A 13 2.56 16.89 -15.82
C GLU A 13 3.44 17.36 -16.98
N ARG A 14 2.86 18.14 -17.90
CA ARG A 14 3.59 18.74 -19.01
C ARG A 14 4.66 19.72 -18.54
N GLU A 15 4.31 20.65 -17.64
CA GLU A 15 5.27 21.63 -17.12
C GLU A 15 6.40 20.96 -16.33
N GLU A 16 6.11 19.92 -15.57
CA GLU A 16 7.13 19.13 -14.87
C GLU A 16 8.05 18.40 -15.85
N ALA A 17 7.49 17.80 -16.90
CA ALA A 17 8.25 17.13 -17.95
C ALA A 17 9.15 18.11 -18.72
N GLU A 18 8.67 19.32 -19.02
CA GLU A 18 9.43 20.41 -19.63
C GLU A 18 10.60 20.87 -18.73
N ARG A 19 10.41 20.89 -17.40
CA ARG A 19 11.47 21.28 -16.44
C ARG A 19 12.48 20.16 -16.17
N GLY A 20 12.04 18.90 -16.20
CA GLY A 20 12.85 17.74 -15.81
C GLY A 20 13.71 17.13 -16.92
N ALA A 21 13.36 17.35 -18.19
CA ALA A 21 14.09 16.79 -19.32
C ALA A 21 13.96 17.66 -20.59
N ASN A 22 14.99 17.64 -21.45
CA ASN A 22 14.92 18.24 -22.77
C ASN A 22 14.11 17.34 -23.72
N LEU A 23 12.78 17.44 -23.62
CA LEU A 23 11.83 16.68 -24.44
C LEU A 23 11.43 17.46 -25.70
N THR A 24 11.16 16.74 -26.78
CA THR A 24 10.60 17.32 -28.01
C THR A 24 9.11 17.63 -27.84
N GLU A 25 8.56 18.57 -28.62
CA GLU A 25 7.13 18.92 -28.57
C GLU A 25 6.19 17.70 -28.74
N ALA A 26 6.60 16.73 -29.56
CA ALA A 26 5.84 15.49 -29.77
C ALA A 26 5.81 14.58 -28.54
N GLN A 27 6.84 14.62 -27.70
CA GLN A 27 6.88 13.89 -26.42
C GLN A 27 6.10 14.65 -25.34
N LEU A 28 6.17 15.98 -25.36
CA LEU A 28 5.44 16.85 -24.43
C LEU A 28 3.92 16.79 -24.63
N ALA A 29 3.45 16.56 -25.86
CA ALA A 29 2.04 16.38 -26.18
C ALA A 29 1.40 15.13 -25.55
N GLN A 30 2.20 14.20 -25.02
CA GLN A 30 1.70 13.00 -24.32
C GLN A 30 1.37 13.26 -22.85
N TYR A 31 1.85 14.37 -22.28
CA TYR A 31 1.63 14.70 -20.87
C TYR A 31 0.38 15.56 -20.70
N SER A 32 -0.32 15.34 -19.59
CA SER A 32 -1.53 16.09 -19.28
C SER A 32 -1.25 17.56 -18.98
N THR A 33 -2.12 18.45 -19.47
CA THR A 33 -2.14 19.88 -19.13
C THR A 33 -3.05 20.16 -17.93
N ASN A 34 -3.54 19.14 -17.25
CA ASN A 34 -4.38 19.32 -16.06
C ASN A 34 -3.58 20.02 -14.96
N VAL A 35 -4.24 20.97 -14.28
CA VAL A 35 -3.65 21.71 -13.18
C VAL A 35 -3.52 20.80 -11.96
N ILE A 36 -2.30 20.66 -11.46
CA ILE A 36 -1.92 19.90 -10.27
C ILE A 36 -1.57 20.89 -9.18
N TYR A 37 -2.21 20.74 -8.02
CA TYR A 37 -1.91 21.50 -6.81
C TYR A 37 -1.05 20.64 -5.88
N LYS A 38 0.18 21.09 -5.60
CA LYS A 38 1.02 20.50 -4.55
C LYS A 38 0.74 21.21 -3.25
N ILE A 39 0.22 20.46 -2.28
CA ILE A 39 -0.22 20.97 -0.99
C ILE A 39 0.65 20.34 0.08
N ASP A 40 1.30 21.17 0.89
CA ASP A 40 2.01 20.72 2.08
C ASP A 40 1.05 20.58 3.25
N VAL A 41 1.16 19.44 3.95
CA VAL A 41 0.26 19.06 5.05
C VAL A 41 1.06 18.73 6.31
N PRO A 42 0.54 19.07 7.51
CA PRO A 42 1.24 18.79 8.75
C PRO A 42 1.54 17.30 8.95
N ALA A 43 2.76 16.98 9.38
CA ALA A 43 3.23 15.61 9.55
C ALA A 43 2.43 14.77 10.58
N ASN A 44 1.63 15.40 11.42
CA ASN A 44 0.76 14.76 12.42
C ASN A 44 -0.70 14.56 11.94
N ARG A 45 -1.04 14.99 10.73
CA ARG A 45 -2.41 14.91 10.16
C ARG A 45 -2.48 13.88 9.03
N TYR A 46 -2.38 12.61 9.40
CA TYR A 46 -2.41 11.49 8.44
C TYR A 46 -3.73 11.38 7.67
N ASP A 47 -4.81 11.93 8.23
CA ASP A 47 -6.11 12.02 7.58
C ASP A 47 -6.14 12.99 6.39
N LEU A 48 -5.12 13.82 6.20
CA LEU A 48 -5.00 14.77 5.07
C LEU A 48 -4.10 14.27 3.94
N LEU A 49 -3.58 13.04 4.03
CA LEU A 49 -2.66 12.46 3.04
C LEU A 49 -3.35 11.95 1.76
N CYS A 50 -4.66 12.18 1.61
CA CYS A 50 -5.39 11.89 0.39
C CYS A 50 -6.42 12.97 0.09
N ILE A 51 -6.88 13.03 -1.16
CA ILE A 51 -7.83 14.05 -1.62
C ILE A 51 -9.18 13.98 -0.88
N GLU A 52 -9.65 12.78 -0.55
CA GLU A 52 -10.92 12.59 0.17
C GLU A 52 -10.83 13.13 1.60
N GLY A 53 -9.69 12.89 2.25
CA GLY A 53 -9.39 13.37 3.59
C GLY A 53 -9.25 14.88 3.64
N LEU A 54 -8.48 15.44 2.70
CA LEU A 54 -8.29 16.89 2.56
C LEU A 54 -9.60 17.61 2.24
N SER A 55 -10.36 17.13 1.24
CA SER A 55 -11.66 17.71 0.85
C SER A 55 -12.65 17.68 2.01
N ARG A 56 -12.74 16.55 2.73
CA ARG A 56 -13.59 16.42 3.92
C ARG A 56 -13.15 17.39 5.02
N GLY A 57 -11.86 17.45 5.31
CA GLY A 57 -11.31 18.36 6.31
C GLY A 57 -11.66 19.82 6.04
N PHE A 58 -11.51 20.27 4.79
CA PHE A 58 -11.88 21.63 4.39
C PHE A 58 -13.38 21.89 4.51
N LYS A 59 -14.23 20.99 4.02
CA LYS A 59 -15.69 21.17 4.10
C LYS A 59 -16.17 21.28 5.55
N ILE A 60 -15.59 20.49 6.46
CA ILE A 60 -15.90 20.56 7.89
C ILE A 60 -15.44 21.90 8.48
N PHE A 61 -14.22 22.33 8.15
CA PHE A 61 -13.68 23.60 8.65
C PHE A 61 -14.49 24.82 8.17
N LEU A 62 -14.96 24.80 6.91
CA LEU A 62 -15.77 25.87 6.34
C LEU A 62 -17.24 25.83 6.82
N GLY A 63 -17.67 24.76 7.50
CA GLY A 63 -19.06 24.57 7.93
C GLY A 63 -19.99 24.05 6.83
N ASP A 64 -19.45 23.59 5.70
CA ASP A 64 -20.21 23.01 4.58
C ASP A 64 -20.59 21.53 4.82
N MET A 65 -20.00 20.89 5.83
CA MET A 65 -20.20 19.49 6.16
C MET A 65 -20.03 19.24 7.66
N GLU A 66 -20.89 18.40 8.22
CA GLU A 66 -20.71 17.88 9.59
C GLU A 66 -19.66 16.77 9.65
N SER A 67 -18.99 16.63 10.79
CA SER A 67 -18.00 15.56 10.98
C SER A 67 -18.66 14.17 10.86
N PRO A 68 -18.16 13.27 10.00
CA PRO A 68 -18.77 11.96 9.85
C PRO A 68 -18.55 11.09 11.08
N THR A 69 -19.53 10.25 11.39
CA THR A 69 -19.41 9.21 12.42
C THR A 69 -19.11 7.88 11.75
N TYR A 70 -18.02 7.22 12.17
CA TYR A 70 -17.64 5.91 11.66
C TYR A 70 -18.10 4.82 12.64
N THR A 71 -18.89 3.87 12.16
CA THR A 71 -19.37 2.73 12.95
C THR A 71 -18.92 1.43 12.32
N VAL A 72 -18.52 0.47 13.16
CA VAL A 72 -18.25 -0.91 12.70
C VAL A 72 -19.58 -1.61 12.48
N ALA A 73 -19.80 -2.10 11.27
CA ALA A 73 -21.04 -2.78 10.91
C ALA A 73 -21.03 -4.25 11.35
N GLY A 74 -22.11 -4.66 12.01
CA GLY A 74 -22.42 -6.07 12.28
C GLY A 74 -21.49 -6.76 13.28
N THR A 75 -21.66 -8.08 13.40
CA THR A 75 -20.78 -8.96 14.18
C THR A 75 -19.60 -9.42 13.31
N PRO A 76 -18.36 -9.49 13.86
CA PRO A 76 -17.22 -10.03 13.12
C PRO A 76 -17.50 -11.45 12.60
N THR A 77 -17.47 -11.63 11.28
CA THR A 77 -17.68 -12.94 10.61
C THR A 77 -16.39 -13.63 10.21
N MET A 78 -15.26 -12.93 10.28
CA MET A 78 -13.96 -13.39 9.82
C MET A 78 -12.91 -13.24 10.91
N THR A 79 -11.95 -14.15 10.94
CA THR A 79 -10.90 -14.20 11.97
C THR A 79 -9.53 -14.34 11.33
N MET A 80 -8.55 -13.61 11.87
CA MET A 80 -7.13 -13.76 11.59
C MET A 80 -6.43 -14.38 12.80
N THR A 81 -5.86 -15.57 12.65
CA THR A 81 -5.17 -16.28 13.74
C THR A 81 -3.66 -16.07 13.64
N VAL A 82 -3.04 -15.57 14.70
CA VAL A 82 -1.60 -15.30 14.76
C VAL A 82 -0.84 -16.49 15.35
N ARG A 83 0.10 -17.05 14.60
CA ARG A 83 1.00 -18.12 15.05
C ARG A 83 2.23 -17.53 15.77
N LYS A 84 2.01 -17.11 17.02
CA LYS A 84 2.98 -16.39 17.87
C LYS A 84 4.36 -17.05 17.98
N THR A 85 4.43 -18.37 17.95
CA THR A 85 5.69 -19.14 18.04
C THR A 85 6.75 -18.70 17.03
N ASN A 86 6.31 -18.21 15.87
CA ASN A 86 7.18 -17.75 14.81
C ASN A 86 7.14 -16.22 14.66
N THR A 87 5.95 -15.62 14.67
CA THR A 87 5.78 -14.19 14.39
C THR A 87 6.46 -13.29 15.41
N ASP A 88 6.55 -13.69 16.68
CA ASP A 88 7.17 -12.87 17.75
C ASP A 88 8.68 -12.62 17.53
N LYS A 89 9.34 -13.43 16.72
CA LYS A 89 10.79 -13.31 16.43
C LYS A 89 11.11 -12.28 15.35
N ILE A 90 10.10 -11.83 14.60
CA ILE A 90 10.30 -10.93 13.45
C ILE A 90 9.30 -9.78 13.46
N ARG A 91 8.00 -10.08 13.53
CA ARG A 91 6.93 -9.10 13.43
C ARG A 91 5.68 -9.63 14.17
N PRO A 92 5.48 -9.26 15.45
CA PRO A 92 4.52 -9.92 16.34
C PRO A 92 3.04 -9.59 16.06
N PHE A 93 2.75 -8.44 15.44
CA PHE A 93 1.40 -7.89 15.39
C PHE A 93 0.86 -7.81 13.96
N VAL A 94 -0.44 -8.10 13.83
CA VAL A 94 -1.23 -7.88 12.63
C VAL A 94 -2.59 -7.33 13.03
N VAL A 95 -3.12 -6.40 12.25
CA VAL A 95 -4.47 -5.85 12.39
C VAL A 95 -5.11 -5.88 11.02
N CYS A 96 -6.38 -6.28 10.96
CA CYS A 96 -7.13 -6.39 9.72
C CYS A 96 -8.50 -5.71 9.87
N ALA A 97 -9.00 -5.15 8.77
CA ALA A 97 -10.35 -4.64 8.65
C ALA A 97 -10.90 -5.05 7.28
N VAL A 98 -12.23 -5.13 7.18
CA VAL A 98 -12.93 -5.42 5.93
C VAL A 98 -13.81 -4.24 5.58
N LEU A 99 -13.62 -3.69 4.39
CA LEU A 99 -14.49 -2.70 3.78
C LEU A 99 -15.33 -3.42 2.71
N ARG A 100 -16.65 -3.41 2.85
CA ARG A 100 -17.58 -4.07 1.92
C ARG A 100 -18.23 -3.06 1.00
N ASP A 101 -18.69 -3.55 -0.14
CA ASP A 101 -19.46 -2.77 -1.13
C ASP A 101 -18.70 -1.53 -1.62
N MET A 102 -17.38 -1.66 -1.75
CA MET A 102 -16.51 -0.61 -2.26
C MET A 102 -16.56 -0.57 -3.79
N THR A 103 -16.76 0.62 -4.36
CA THR A 103 -16.72 0.83 -5.81
C THR A 103 -15.50 1.66 -6.18
N PHE A 104 -14.53 1.01 -6.85
CA PHE A 104 -13.36 1.68 -7.40
C PHE A 104 -13.62 2.12 -8.84
N ASP A 105 -13.29 3.38 -9.10
CA ASP A 105 -12.97 3.86 -10.43
C ASP A 105 -11.44 4.08 -10.50
N GLN A 106 -10.91 4.39 -11.69
CA GLN A 106 -9.47 4.58 -11.87
C GLN A 106 -8.90 5.67 -10.95
N ALA A 107 -9.64 6.75 -10.70
CA ALA A 107 -9.18 7.87 -9.89
C ALA A 107 -9.17 7.51 -8.39
N ARG A 108 -10.22 6.84 -7.90
CA ARG A 108 -10.31 6.35 -6.52
C ARG A 108 -9.28 5.27 -6.24
N TYR A 109 -9.05 4.38 -7.20
CA TYR A 109 -8.00 3.35 -7.06
C TYR A 109 -6.63 3.99 -6.96
N ALA A 110 -6.30 4.95 -7.84
CA ALA A 110 -5.04 5.68 -7.77
C ALA A 110 -4.88 6.45 -6.44
N SER A 111 -5.94 7.15 -5.99
CA SER A 111 -5.96 7.85 -4.70
C SER A 111 -5.73 6.90 -3.52
N PHE A 112 -6.35 5.72 -3.55
CA PHE A 112 -6.21 4.70 -2.52
C PHE A 112 -4.80 4.12 -2.44
N ILE A 113 -4.18 3.81 -3.59
CA ILE A 113 -2.79 3.33 -3.64
C ILE A 113 -1.82 4.43 -3.22
N ASP A 114 -2.03 5.68 -3.63
CA ASP A 114 -1.15 6.79 -3.21
C ASP A 114 -1.24 7.00 -1.70
N LEU A 115 -2.44 6.98 -1.09
CA LEU A 115 -2.60 7.05 0.37
C LEU A 115 -1.78 5.96 1.08
N GLN A 116 -1.86 4.71 0.59
CA GLN A 116 -1.09 3.61 1.15
C GLN A 116 0.42 3.89 1.07
N ASP A 117 0.90 4.36 -0.08
CA ASP A 117 2.31 4.67 -0.28
C ASP A 117 2.80 5.87 0.55
N GLN A 118 1.97 6.91 0.71
CA GLN A 118 2.26 8.05 1.59
C GLN A 118 2.41 7.60 3.05
N LEU A 119 1.49 6.75 3.53
CA LEU A 119 1.57 6.16 4.87
C LEU A 119 2.81 5.28 5.01
N HIS A 120 3.16 4.50 3.98
CA HIS A 120 4.36 3.65 3.97
C HIS A 120 5.65 4.46 4.07
N ARG A 121 5.75 5.56 3.30
CA ARG A 121 6.92 6.44 3.29
C ARG A 121 7.16 7.08 4.66
N ASN A 122 6.12 7.69 5.24
CA ASN A 122 6.25 8.54 6.43
C ASN A 122 5.98 7.77 7.72
N LEU A 123 4.71 7.56 8.05
CA LEU A 123 4.27 6.98 9.33
C LEU A 123 4.86 5.58 9.57
N CYS A 124 4.94 4.77 8.52
CA CYS A 124 5.42 3.39 8.62
C CYS A 124 6.95 3.27 8.52
N ARG A 125 7.68 4.38 8.29
CA ARG A 125 9.13 4.43 8.04
C ARG A 125 9.58 3.43 6.97
N GLN A 126 9.18 3.67 5.72
CA GLN A 126 9.48 2.79 4.59
C GLN A 126 9.13 1.33 4.87
N ARG A 127 7.93 1.10 5.41
CA ARG A 127 7.38 -0.21 5.79
C ARG A 127 8.09 -0.95 6.93
N THR A 128 9.13 -0.36 7.54
CA THR A 128 9.89 -0.97 8.62
C THR A 128 9.02 -1.20 9.86
N LEU A 129 8.20 -0.21 10.24
CA LEU A 129 7.32 -0.31 11.40
C LEU A 129 6.03 -1.05 11.05
N VAL A 130 5.30 -0.56 10.06
CA VAL A 130 4.01 -1.10 9.63
C VAL A 130 4.03 -1.39 8.14
N ALA A 131 3.46 -2.51 7.70
CA ALA A 131 3.18 -2.73 6.29
C ALA A 131 1.69 -2.93 6.14
N ILE A 132 1.13 -2.24 5.16
CA ILE A 132 -0.29 -2.29 4.83
C ILE A 132 -0.39 -3.09 3.55
N GLY A 133 -1.17 -4.16 3.58
CA GLY A 133 -1.49 -4.98 2.43
C GLY A 133 -2.99 -4.96 2.22
N THR A 134 -3.41 -4.67 0.99
CA THR A 134 -4.80 -4.60 0.58
C THR A 134 -5.09 -5.77 -0.35
N HIS A 135 -6.20 -6.45 -0.10
CA HIS A 135 -6.53 -7.71 -0.74
C HIS A 135 -7.98 -7.68 -1.23
N ASP A 136 -8.23 -8.20 -2.42
CA ASP A 136 -9.59 -8.50 -2.86
C ASP A 136 -10.14 -9.66 -2.00
N LEU A 137 -11.23 -9.37 -1.29
CA LEU A 137 -11.85 -10.33 -0.38
C LEU A 137 -12.56 -11.45 -1.13
N ASP A 138 -13.06 -11.18 -2.34
CA ASP A 138 -13.82 -12.17 -3.12
C ASP A 138 -12.90 -13.25 -3.71
N ALA A 139 -11.59 -12.98 -3.79
CA ALA A 139 -10.58 -13.90 -4.31
C ALA A 139 -9.93 -14.79 -3.22
N ILE A 140 -10.26 -14.60 -1.93
CA ILE A 140 -9.61 -15.26 -0.80
C ILE A 140 -10.62 -15.94 0.15
N ALA A 141 -10.17 -16.96 0.88
CA ALA A 141 -11.06 -17.78 1.72
C ALA A 141 -10.71 -17.67 3.22
N PRO A 142 -11.65 -17.25 4.09
CA PRO A 142 -11.44 -17.27 5.54
C PRO A 142 -11.55 -18.70 6.12
N PRO A 143 -11.00 -18.99 7.33
CA PRO A 143 -10.25 -18.09 8.20
C PRO A 143 -8.82 -17.82 7.70
N PHE A 144 -8.25 -16.71 8.14
CA PHE A 144 -6.90 -16.30 7.76
C PHE A 144 -5.89 -16.61 8.86
N PHE A 145 -4.62 -16.78 8.46
CA PHE A 145 -3.52 -17.01 9.37
C PHE A 145 -2.38 -16.04 9.12
N TYR A 146 -1.78 -15.54 10.20
CA TYR A 146 -0.53 -14.81 10.15
C TYR A 146 0.56 -15.67 10.81
N ASP A 147 1.58 -16.02 10.04
CA ASP A 147 2.65 -16.93 10.46
C ASP A 147 4.01 -16.37 10.01
N ALA A 148 5.09 -16.98 10.45
CA ALA A 148 6.40 -16.79 9.84
C ALA A 148 7.05 -18.14 9.57
N ARG A 149 7.48 -18.37 8.33
CA ARG A 149 8.00 -19.66 7.85
C ARG A 149 9.40 -19.49 7.29
N ALA A 150 10.15 -20.57 7.18
CA ALA A 150 11.47 -20.51 6.55
C ALA A 150 11.34 -20.14 5.06
N PRO A 151 12.30 -19.38 4.48
CA PRO A 151 12.20 -18.87 3.11
C PRO A 151 12.02 -19.94 2.02
N ASP A 152 12.48 -21.17 2.29
CA ASP A 152 12.39 -22.34 1.41
C ASP A 152 11.03 -23.05 1.47
N GLN A 153 10.24 -22.79 2.52
CA GLN A 153 8.89 -23.32 2.74
C GLN A 153 7.78 -22.38 2.28
N ILE A 154 8.14 -21.23 1.70
CA ILE A 154 7.18 -20.23 1.20
C ILE A 154 7.30 -20.19 -0.31
N SER A 155 6.22 -20.51 -1.00
CA SER A 155 6.12 -20.50 -2.45
C SER A 155 4.82 -19.81 -2.85
N PHE A 156 4.91 -18.79 -3.72
CA PHE A 156 3.74 -18.04 -4.18
C PHE A 156 4.03 -17.22 -5.44
N VAL A 157 2.96 -16.79 -6.13
CA VAL A 157 3.04 -15.86 -7.26
C VAL A 157 2.91 -14.42 -6.72
N PRO A 158 3.98 -13.61 -6.77
CA PRO A 158 3.93 -12.23 -6.28
C PRO A 158 3.17 -11.32 -7.26
N LEU A 159 2.79 -10.14 -6.79
CA LEU A 159 2.15 -9.13 -7.62
C LEU A 159 3.03 -8.67 -8.79
N THR A 160 4.34 -8.60 -8.55
CA THR A 160 5.32 -8.19 -9.55
C THR A 160 6.58 -9.05 -9.40
N PRO A 161 6.94 -9.91 -10.37
CA PRO A 161 6.18 -10.26 -11.57
C PRO A 161 5.13 -11.34 -11.30
N SER A 162 3.98 -11.27 -11.97
CA SER A 162 2.84 -12.18 -11.78
C SER A 162 2.81 -13.37 -12.75
N ASP A 163 3.93 -13.66 -13.40
CA ASP A 163 4.04 -14.65 -14.49
C ASP A 163 4.40 -16.05 -13.99
N ARG A 164 5.00 -16.16 -12.80
CA ARG A 164 5.45 -17.44 -12.24
C ARG A 164 5.47 -17.44 -10.72
N GLU A 165 5.53 -18.65 -10.18
CA GLU A 165 5.71 -18.88 -8.76
C GLU A 165 7.18 -18.74 -8.35
N PHE A 166 7.43 -18.15 -7.18
CA PHE A 166 8.75 -18.01 -6.61
C PHE A 166 8.79 -18.57 -5.19
N LYS A 167 9.92 -19.19 -4.84
CA LYS A 167 10.29 -19.36 -3.44
C LYS A 167 10.68 -18.00 -2.84
N ALA A 168 10.31 -17.74 -1.59
CA ALA A 168 10.53 -16.42 -1.00
C ALA A 168 12.01 -16.03 -0.92
N GLY A 169 12.92 -16.98 -0.68
CA GLY A 169 14.36 -16.71 -0.73
C GLY A 169 14.85 -16.24 -2.10
N ASP A 170 14.43 -16.94 -3.16
CA ASP A 170 14.78 -16.60 -4.55
C ASP A 170 14.13 -15.29 -4.98
N LEU A 171 12.90 -15.02 -4.51
CA LEU A 171 12.18 -13.78 -4.77
C LEU A 171 12.92 -12.55 -4.23
N LEU A 172 13.45 -12.61 -3.00
CA LEU A 172 14.20 -11.50 -2.44
C LEU A 172 15.52 -11.25 -3.17
N ASN A 173 16.18 -12.30 -3.65
CA ASN A 173 17.38 -12.16 -4.49
C ASN A 173 17.04 -11.53 -5.84
N PHE A 174 15.92 -11.93 -6.44
CA PHE A 174 15.38 -11.32 -7.66
C PHE A 174 15.11 -9.82 -7.45
N TYR A 175 14.42 -9.43 -6.37
CA TYR A 175 14.14 -8.01 -6.07
C TYR A 175 15.36 -7.15 -5.76
N GLU A 176 16.47 -7.75 -5.35
CA GLU A 176 17.72 -7.02 -5.11
C GLU A 176 18.52 -6.76 -6.39
N THR A 177 18.37 -7.64 -7.39
CA THR A 177 19.22 -7.73 -8.58
C THR A 177 18.55 -7.24 -9.85
N ASP A 178 17.25 -7.48 -10.02
CA ASP A 178 16.53 -7.17 -11.25
C ASP A 178 16.12 -5.69 -11.29
N GLU A 179 16.43 -5.03 -12.41
CA GLU A 179 16.19 -3.60 -12.58
C GLU A 179 14.72 -3.25 -12.74
N SER A 180 13.88 -4.18 -13.21
CA SER A 180 12.43 -3.95 -13.42
C SER A 180 11.66 -3.74 -12.12
N VAL A 181 12.21 -4.21 -11.00
CA VAL A 181 11.59 -4.24 -9.66
C VAL A 181 12.41 -3.44 -8.63
N LYS A 182 13.23 -2.51 -9.12
CA LYS A 182 14.15 -1.69 -8.30
C LYS A 182 13.45 -0.90 -7.18
N HIS A 183 12.16 -0.61 -7.34
CA HIS A 183 11.34 0.03 -6.31
C HIS A 183 11.14 -0.83 -5.05
N LEU A 184 11.30 -2.16 -5.14
CA LEU A 184 11.19 -3.07 -4.00
C LEU A 184 12.51 -3.32 -3.27
N LYS A 185 13.64 -3.08 -3.93
CA LYS A 185 14.99 -3.26 -3.38
C LYS A 185 15.20 -2.61 -2.00
N PRO A 186 14.69 -1.39 -1.70
CA PRO A 186 14.86 -0.79 -0.38
C PRO A 186 14.20 -1.57 0.76
N TYR A 187 13.17 -2.37 0.47
CA TYR A 187 12.41 -3.12 1.48
C TYR A 187 12.98 -4.52 1.73
N VAL A 188 13.72 -5.09 0.78
CA VAL A 188 14.32 -6.44 0.88
C VAL A 188 15.13 -6.64 2.17
N PRO A 189 16.01 -5.71 2.60
CA PRO A 189 16.81 -5.88 3.82
C PRO A 189 15.99 -5.99 5.10
N ILE A 190 14.72 -5.60 5.12
CA ILE A 190 13.88 -5.61 6.33
C ILE A 190 13.73 -7.03 6.87
N ILE A 191 13.63 -8.03 5.99
CA ILE A 191 13.42 -9.42 6.41
C ILE A 191 14.50 -10.38 5.91
N LYS A 192 15.30 -10.02 4.89
CA LYS A 192 16.24 -10.93 4.20
C LYS A 192 17.22 -11.67 5.12
N ASN A 193 17.67 -11.02 6.20
CA ASN A 193 18.64 -11.61 7.12
C ASN A 193 18.00 -12.47 8.23
N SER A 194 16.66 -12.55 8.26
CA SER A 194 15.93 -13.36 9.22
C SER A 194 15.87 -14.82 8.76
N PRO A 195 15.95 -15.80 9.68
CA PRO A 195 15.76 -17.21 9.34
C PRO A 195 14.32 -17.56 8.93
N ILE A 196 13.36 -16.67 9.21
CA ILE A 196 11.95 -16.84 8.90
C ILE A 196 11.37 -15.55 8.32
N TYR A 197 10.43 -15.66 7.39
CA TYR A 197 9.71 -14.54 6.78
C TYR A 197 8.22 -14.60 7.15
N PRO A 198 7.60 -13.45 7.47
CA PRO A 198 6.20 -13.43 7.82
C PRO A 198 5.34 -13.59 6.56
N VAL A 199 4.24 -14.32 6.69
CA VAL A 199 3.31 -14.61 5.61
C VAL A 199 1.88 -14.49 6.10
N VAL A 200 1.00 -14.01 5.22
CA VAL A 200 -0.46 -14.08 5.42
C VAL A 200 -0.99 -15.22 4.57
N LEU A 201 -1.82 -16.07 5.16
CA LEU A 201 -2.36 -17.28 4.54
C LEU A 201 -3.89 -17.29 4.61
N ASP A 202 -4.51 -17.89 3.60
CA ASP A 202 -5.94 -18.22 3.61
C ASP A 202 -6.22 -19.60 4.22
N SER A 203 -7.49 -20.00 4.26
CA SER A 203 -7.91 -21.29 4.81
C SER A 203 -7.38 -22.50 4.04
N GLN A 204 -6.89 -22.29 2.81
CA GLN A 204 -6.32 -23.32 1.93
C GLN A 204 -4.78 -23.35 2.02
N GLU A 205 -4.19 -22.63 2.98
CA GLU A 205 -2.74 -22.41 3.09
C GLU A 205 -2.12 -21.68 1.88
N THR A 206 -2.93 -20.97 1.09
CA THR A 206 -2.40 -20.13 0.01
C THR A 206 -1.78 -18.87 0.59
N VAL A 207 -0.58 -18.53 0.16
CA VAL A 207 0.11 -17.29 0.55
C VAL A 207 -0.53 -16.09 -0.15
N LEU A 208 -1.09 -15.17 0.64
CA LEU A 208 -1.72 -13.94 0.19
C LEU A 208 -0.74 -12.76 0.12
N SER A 209 0.24 -12.73 1.02
CA SER A 209 1.30 -11.72 1.01
C SER A 209 2.53 -12.17 1.78
N LEU A 210 3.65 -11.50 1.48
CA LEU A 210 4.92 -11.59 2.18
C LEU A 210 5.26 -10.23 2.79
N PRO A 211 4.67 -9.84 3.94
CA PRO A 211 4.98 -8.55 4.57
C PRO A 211 6.47 -8.42 4.92
N PRO A 212 7.08 -7.21 4.87
CA PRO A 212 6.62 -5.94 4.29
C PRO A 212 6.82 -5.82 2.77
N ILE A 213 7.15 -6.89 2.07
CA ILE A 213 7.73 -6.82 0.72
C ILE A 213 6.64 -6.63 -0.34
N ILE A 214 5.76 -7.63 -0.50
CA ILE A 214 4.83 -7.67 -1.62
C ILE A 214 3.58 -8.50 -1.30
N ASN A 215 2.47 -8.19 -1.99
CA ASN A 215 1.26 -9.00 -2.00
C ASN A 215 1.35 -10.09 -3.09
N GLY A 216 0.51 -11.11 -2.99
CA GLY A 216 0.34 -12.13 -4.03
C GLY A 216 -0.68 -11.69 -5.08
N ASP A 217 -0.47 -12.10 -6.33
CA ASP A 217 -1.34 -11.74 -7.46
C ASP A 217 -2.78 -12.29 -7.31
N LYS A 218 -2.94 -13.46 -6.66
CA LYS A 218 -4.26 -14.06 -6.36
C LYS A 218 -5.23 -13.08 -5.69
N SER A 219 -4.71 -12.19 -4.85
CA SER A 219 -5.51 -11.27 -4.04
C SER A 219 -5.43 -9.82 -4.52
N LYS A 220 -4.95 -9.60 -5.75
CA LYS A 220 -4.81 -8.26 -6.34
C LYS A 220 -6.18 -7.60 -6.44
N ILE A 221 -6.23 -6.31 -6.07
CA ILE A 221 -7.43 -5.48 -6.24
C ILE A 221 -7.53 -5.08 -7.71
N THR A 222 -8.72 -5.19 -8.28
CA THR A 222 -9.06 -4.78 -9.65
C THR A 222 -10.10 -3.67 -9.69
#